data_AF-A0A452G761-F1
#
_entry.id   AF-A0A452G761-F1
#
_cell.length_a   1.000
_cell.length_b   1.000
_cell.length_c   1.000
_cell.angle_alpha   90.00
_cell.angle_beta   90.00
_cell.angle_gamma   90.00
#
_symmetry.space_group_name_H-M   'P 1'
#
loop_
_entity.id
_entity.type
_entity.pdbx_description
1 polymer ?
#
loop_
_entity_poly.entity_id
_entity_poly.type
_entity_poly.pdbx_seq_one_letter_code
_entity_poly.pdbx_strand_id
1 'polypeptide(L)'
;MPVARSWVCRKTYVTPRRPFEKSRLDQELKLIGEYGLRNKREVWRVKFTLAKIRKAARELLTLDEKGPRCLFEGNLSRWSEIWQQRNEPQQEVTMG
;
A
#
# COMPACT_ATOMS: atom_id res chain seq x y z
N MET A 1 19.76 19.99 25.28
CA MET A 1 19.28 20.76 24.11
C MET A 1 18.31 19.88 23.34
N PRO A 2 17.08 20.33 23.02
CA PRO A 2 16.17 19.54 22.19
C PRO A 2 16.66 19.57 20.74
N VAL A 3 16.79 18.39 20.11
CA VAL A 3 17.20 18.24 18.71
C VAL A 3 16.07 18.74 17.81
N ALA A 4 16.38 19.63 16.87
CA ALA A 4 15.42 20.13 15.90
C ALA A 4 14.77 18.98 15.13
N ARG A 5 13.44 18.88 15.21
CA ARG A 5 12.66 17.89 14.48
C ARG A 5 12.69 18.25 12.98
N SER A 6 13.54 17.59 12.21
CA SER A 6 13.57 17.78 10.76
C SER A 6 12.32 17.11 10.15
N TRP A 7 11.39 17.92 9.64
CA TRP A 7 10.23 17.40 8.94
C TRP A 7 10.65 16.85 7.57
N VAL A 8 10.76 15.52 7.46
CA VAL A 8 11.10 14.86 6.19
C VAL A 8 9.86 14.79 5.30
N CYS A 9 9.71 15.75 4.39
CA CYS A 9 8.69 15.71 3.34
C CYS A 9 9.25 15.04 2.07
N ARG A 10 8.55 14.02 1.54
CA ARG A 10 8.93 13.30 0.31
C ARG A 10 7.80 13.37 -0.73
N LYS A 11 8.17 13.39 -2.01
CA LYS A 11 7.19 13.38 -3.12
C LYS A 11 6.38 12.09 -3.12
N THR A 12 5.07 12.22 -3.33
CA THR A 12 4.10 11.12 -3.40
C THR A 12 3.75 10.69 -4.82
N TYR A 13 4.40 11.27 -5.82
CA TYR A 13 4.18 10.95 -7.23
C TYR A 13 5.51 11.05 -7.99
N VAL A 14 5.57 10.37 -9.14
CA VAL A 14 6.70 10.42 -10.08
C VAL A 14 6.18 10.87 -11.43
N THR A 15 6.88 11.80 -12.06
CA THR A 15 6.55 12.27 -13.41
C THR A 15 7.00 11.23 -14.44
N PRO A 16 6.17 10.96 -15.48
CA PRO A 16 6.57 10.09 -16.59
C PRO A 16 7.87 10.55 -17.25
N ARG A 17 8.74 9.61 -17.63
CA ARG A 17 10.02 9.94 -18.31
C ARG A 17 9.82 10.56 -19.69
N ARG A 18 8.79 10.13 -20.42
CA ARG A 18 8.42 10.64 -21.74
C ARG A 18 7.07 11.36 -21.65
N PRO A 19 7.05 12.71 -21.68
CA PRO A 19 5.81 13.46 -21.54
C PRO A 19 4.84 13.26 -22.71
N PHE A 20 5.32 13.19 -23.95
CA PHE A 20 4.50 13.26 -25.17
C PHE A 20 4.25 11.90 -25.83
N GLU A 21 3.95 10.88 -25.02
CA GLU A 21 3.63 9.55 -25.52
C GLU A 21 2.11 9.38 -25.68
N LYS A 22 1.64 9.27 -26.93
CA LYS A 22 0.21 9.25 -27.27
C LYS A 22 -0.54 8.14 -26.52
N SER A 23 -0.04 6.91 -26.56
CA SER A 23 -0.66 5.75 -25.90
C SER A 23 -0.85 5.96 -24.38
N ARG A 24 0.11 6.63 -23.72
CA ARG A 24 0.02 6.94 -22.29
C ARG A 24 -1.03 8.02 -22.01
N LEU A 25 -1.11 9.04 -22.86
CA LEU A 25 -2.09 10.12 -22.72
C LEU A 25 -3.52 9.59 -22.90
N ASP A 26 -3.74 8.72 -23.88
CA ASP A 26 -5.04 8.12 -24.16
C ASP A 26 -5.50 7.23 -23.00
N GLN A 27 -4.60 6.41 -22.44
CA GLN A 27 -4.88 5.59 -21.26
C GLN A 27 -5.21 6.44 -20.02
N GLU A 28 -4.47 7.53 -19.80
CA GLU A 28 -4.72 8.43 -18.67
C GLU A 28 -6.06 9.16 -18.82
N LEU A 29 -6.41 9.58 -20.04
CA LEU A 29 -7.69 10.23 -20.31
C LEU A 29 -8.87 9.29 -20.10
N LYS A 30 -8.75 8.02 -20.54
CA LYS A 30 -9.77 7.00 -20.28
C LYS A 30 -10.02 6.80 -18.79
N LEU A 31 -8.97 6.61 -17.99
CA LEU A 31 -9.08 6.46 -16.53
C LEU A 31 -9.66 7.71 -15.86
N ILE A 32 -9.30 8.90 -16.34
CA ILE A 32 -9.84 10.16 -15.80
C ILE A 32 -11.34 10.26 -16.08
N GLY A 33 -11.79 9.87 -17.28
CA GLY A 33 -13.20 9.86 -17.66
C GLY A 33 -14.02 8.83 -16.88
N GLU A 34 -13.49 7.62 -16.68
CA GLU A 34 -14.19 6.53 -15.96
C GLU A 34 -14.38 6.83 -14.47
N TYR A 35 -13.37 7.43 -13.83
CA TYR A 35 -13.38 7.65 -12.37
C TYR A 35 -13.62 9.11 -11.96
N GLY A 36 -13.84 10.02 -12.91
CA GLY A 36 -14.11 11.44 -12.62
C GLY A 36 -12.95 12.17 -11.93
N LEU A 37 -11.71 11.84 -12.28
CA LEU A 37 -10.51 12.40 -11.64
C LEU A 37 -10.28 13.86 -12.08
N ARG A 38 -9.86 14.73 -11.16
CA ARG A 38 -9.68 16.16 -11.49
C ARG A 38 -8.33 16.43 -12.16
N ASN A 39 -7.29 15.70 -11.77
CA ASN A 39 -5.92 15.97 -12.19
C ASN A 39 -5.12 14.70 -12.53
N LYS A 40 -4.25 14.77 -13.55
CA LYS A 40 -3.29 13.68 -13.87
C LYS A 40 -2.38 13.28 -12.71
N ARG A 41 -2.14 14.22 -11.77
CA ARG A 41 -1.38 13.94 -10.54
C ARG A 41 -2.02 12.86 -9.67
N GLU A 42 -3.35 12.73 -9.67
CA GLU A 42 -4.06 11.71 -8.90
C GLU A 42 -3.75 10.32 -9.44
N VAL A 43 -3.83 10.16 -10.77
CA VAL A 43 -3.40 8.95 -11.47
C VAL A 43 -1.94 8.61 -11.16
N TRP A 44 -1.04 9.61 -11.17
CA TRP A 44 0.39 9.39 -10.90
C TRP A 44 0.70 9.01 -9.45
N ARG A 45 -0.08 9.52 -8.48
CA ARG A 45 0.03 9.11 -7.08
C ARG A 45 -0.34 7.64 -6.89
N VAL A 46 -1.46 7.22 -7.46
CA VAL A 46 -1.90 5.82 -7.40
C VAL A 46 -0.91 4.90 -8.12
N LYS A 47 -0.45 5.27 -9.31
CA LYS A 47 0.60 4.51 -10.02
C LYS A 47 1.88 4.38 -9.17
N PHE A 48 2.26 5.42 -8.44
CA PHE A 48 3.44 5.39 -7.58
C PHE A 48 3.28 4.48 -6.35
N THR A 49 2.12 4.49 -5.68
CA THR A 49 1.86 3.57 -4.56
C THR A 49 1.82 2.12 -5.03
N LEU A 50 1.18 1.87 -6.17
CA LEU A 50 1.14 0.53 -6.79
C LEU A 50 2.54 0.03 -7.17
N ALA A 51 3.40 0.90 -7.70
CA ALA A 51 4.77 0.56 -8.00
C ALA A 51 5.59 0.20 -6.75
N LYS A 52 5.37 0.87 -5.61
CA LYS A 52 6.00 0.52 -4.34
C LYS A 52 5.56 -0.85 -3.84
N ILE A 53 4.26 -1.12 -3.85
CA ILE A 53 3.70 -2.41 -3.42
C ILE A 53 4.23 -3.53 -4.31
N ARG A 54 4.22 -3.35 -5.64
CA ARG A 54 4.79 -4.33 -6.59
C ARG A 54 6.28 -4.54 -6.41
N LYS A 55 7.03 -3.51 -6.02
CA LYS A 55 8.47 -3.64 -5.73
C LYS A 55 8.69 -4.45 -4.47
N ALA A 56 7.99 -4.11 -3.38
CA ALA A 56 8.05 -4.87 -2.12
C ALA A 56 7.65 -6.34 -2.34
N ALA A 57 6.54 -6.59 -3.04
CA ALA A 57 6.10 -7.95 -3.37
C ALA A 57 7.13 -8.74 -4.20
N ARG A 58 7.78 -8.11 -5.20
CA ARG A 58 8.84 -8.78 -5.98
C ARG A 58 10.07 -9.09 -5.14
N GLU A 59 10.45 -8.19 -4.24
CA GLU A 59 11.55 -8.45 -3.30
C GLU A 59 11.18 -9.63 -2.41
N LEU A 60 10.00 -9.64 -1.80
CA LEU A 60 9.50 -10.74 -0.97
C LEU A 60 9.46 -12.09 -1.70
N LEU A 61 9.00 -12.13 -2.96
CA LEU A 61 8.93 -13.36 -3.77
C LEU A 61 10.30 -13.96 -4.10
N THR A 62 11.36 -13.14 -4.09
CA THR A 62 12.73 -13.61 -4.35
C THR A 62 13.48 -14.00 -3.08
N LEU A 63 12.98 -13.66 -1.89
CA LEU A 63 13.55 -14.10 -0.64
C LEU A 63 13.01 -15.49 -0.29
N ASP A 64 13.90 -16.35 0.23
CA ASP A 64 13.56 -17.69 0.71
C ASP A 64 12.52 -17.61 1.86
N GLU A 65 11.59 -18.57 1.91
CA GLU A 65 10.35 -18.54 2.72
C GLU A 65 10.60 -18.36 4.23
N LYS A 66 11.83 -18.61 4.69
CA LYS A 66 12.25 -18.54 6.10
C LYS A 66 13.06 -17.29 6.46
N GLY A 67 13.05 -16.26 5.62
CA GLY A 67 13.69 -14.98 5.93
C GLY A 67 12.87 -14.13 6.92
N PRO A 68 13.48 -13.45 7.91
CA PRO A 68 12.78 -12.60 8.88
C PRO A 68 11.99 -11.45 8.23
N ARG A 69 12.34 -11.04 7.01
CA ARG A 69 11.59 -10.02 6.24
C ARG A 69 10.24 -10.51 5.72
N CYS A 70 10.12 -11.80 5.38
CA CYS A 70 8.87 -12.37 4.88
C CYS A 70 7.83 -12.49 6.01
N LEU A 71 8.26 -12.91 7.21
CA LEU A 71 7.40 -12.95 8.40
C LEU A 71 7.04 -11.56 8.93
N PHE A 72 7.96 -10.59 8.94
CA PHE A 72 7.75 -9.28 9.59
C PHE A 72 6.95 -8.29 8.73
N GLU A 73 6.97 -8.43 7.39
CA GLU A 73 6.07 -7.69 6.49
C GLU A 73 4.67 -8.33 6.38
N GLY A 74 4.43 -9.42 7.11
CA GLY A 74 3.12 -9.98 7.41
C GLY A 74 2.31 -9.05 8.34
N ASN A 75 1.90 -7.89 7.83
CA ASN A 75 0.79 -7.13 8.43
C ASN A 75 -0.45 -8.03 8.64
N LEU A 76 -0.59 -9.11 7.87
CA LEU A 76 -1.63 -10.12 8.00
C LEU A 76 -1.71 -10.77 9.39
N SER A 77 -0.59 -10.99 10.09
CA SER A 77 -0.57 -11.74 11.37
C SER A 77 -1.28 -10.98 12.49
N ARG A 78 -1.13 -9.65 12.52
CA ARG A 78 -1.78 -8.80 13.53
C ARG A 78 -3.28 -8.67 13.30
N TRP A 79 -3.71 -8.69 12.04
CA TRP A 79 -5.14 -8.68 11.69
C TRP A 79 -5.80 -10.03 11.93
N SER A 80 -5.09 -11.15 11.74
CA SER A 80 -5.62 -12.48 12.11
C SER A 80 -5.83 -12.61 13.62
N GLU A 81 -4.93 -12.05 14.44
CA GLU A 81 -5.04 -12.08 15.90
C GLU A 81 -6.23 -11.25 16.42
N ILE A 82 -6.44 -10.05 15.86
CA ILE A 82 -7.58 -9.18 16.21
C ILE A 82 -8.92 -9.79 15.74
N TRP A 83 -8.94 -10.50 14.61
CA TRP A 83 -10.13 -11.20 14.15
C TRP A 83 -10.45 -12.43 15.02
N GLN A 84 -9.42 -13.14 15.48
CA GLN A 84 -9.55 -14.29 16.39
C GLN A 84 -10.14 -13.86 17.74
N GLN A 85 -9.67 -12.74 18.30
CA GLN A 85 -10.12 -12.23 19.61
C GLN A 85 -11.58 -11.72 19.62
N ARG A 86 -12.14 -11.40 18.44
CA ARG A 86 -13.48 -10.80 18.32
C ARG A 86 -14.58 -11.84 18.07
N ASN A 87 -14.23 -13.08 17.77
CA ASN A 87 -15.16 -14.18 17.44
C ASN A 87 -15.09 -15.34 18.45
N GLU A 88 -14.85 -15.05 19.73
CA GLU A 88 -14.95 -16.04 20.81
C GLU A 88 -16.39 -16.08 21.36
N PRO A 89 -17.14 -17.19 21.20
CA PRO A 89 -18.43 -17.36 21.86
C PRO A 89 -18.18 -17.58 23.36
N GLN A 90 -18.65 -16.65 24.19
CA GLN A 90 -18.69 -16.77 25.65
C GLN A 90 -19.56 -17.98 26.04
N GLN A 91 -18.95 -19.13 26.32
CA GLN A 91 -19.66 -20.28 26.90
C GLN A 91 -19.83 -20.05 28.40
N GLU A 92 -21.07 -19.69 28.75
CA GLU A 92 -21.86 -20.11 29.92
C GLU A 92 -21.16 -20.20 31.29
N VAL A 93 -21.39 -19.19 32.13
CA VAL A 93 -21.39 -19.36 33.58
C VAL A 93 -22.82 -19.72 34.01
N THR A 94 -23.20 -20.98 33.83
CA THR A 94 -24.29 -21.60 34.59
C THR A 94 -23.68 -22.45 35.69
N MET A 95 -23.50 -21.86 36.86
CA MET A 95 -23.32 -22.59 38.12
C MET A 95 -24.36 -22.02 39.08
N GLY A 96 -25.56 -22.63 39.03
CA GLY A 96 -26.59 -22.54 40.06
C GLY A 96 -26.63 -23.84 40.84
#